data_AF-W4S902-F1
#
_entry.id   AF-W4S902-F1
#
_cell.length_a   1.000
_cell.length_b   1.000
_cell.length_c   1.000
_cell.angle_alpha   90.00
_cell.angle_beta   90.00
_cell.angle_gamma   90.00
#
_symmetry.space_group_name_H-M   'P 1'
#
loop_
_entity.id
_entity.type
_entity.pdbx_description
1 polymer ?
#
loop_
_entity_poly.entity_id
_entity_poly.type
_entity_poly.pdbx_seq_one_letter_code
_entity_poly.pdbx_strand_id
1 'polypeptide(L)' 'MRFDLRSTSQGTQVEFEHSGYRDSPCKEACARGWRFFLGSSLKRYVETGEGMPSVDMHDPELPDSGGRVPR' A
#
# COMPACT_ATOMS: atom_id res chain seq x y z
N MET A 1 -13.41 2.03 5.71
CA MET A 1 -12.45 2.42 4.66
C MET A 1 -13.23 2.60 3.37
N ARG A 2 -12.94 3.64 2.59
CA ARG A 2 -13.62 3.97 1.34
C ARG A 2 -12.61 4.46 0.31
N PHE A 3 -12.83 4.05 -0.94
CA PHE A 3 -12.16 4.58 -2.12
C PHE A 3 -13.22 5.21 -3.01
N ASP A 4 -13.03 6.47 -3.37
CA ASP A 4 -13.85 7.17 -4.34
C ASP A 4 -13.00 7.39 -5.60
N LEU A 5 -13.49 6.89 -6.73
CA LEU A 5 -12.79 6.94 -8.01
C LEU A 5 -13.50 7.91 -8.95
N ARG A 6 -12.73 8.82 -9.54
CA ARG A 6 -13.24 9.76 -10.54
C ARG A 6 -12.38 9.71 -11.79
N SER A 7 -13.03 9.53 -12.94
CA SER A 7 -12.34 9.66 -14.22
C SER A 7 -12.00 11.14 -14.47
N THR A 8 -10.80 11.40 -14.96
CA THR A 8 -10.31 12.72 -15.37
C THR A 8 -9.69 12.59 -16.77
N SER A 9 -9.40 13.73 -17.43
CA SER A 9 -8.71 13.73 -18.73
C SER A 9 -7.27 13.17 -18.66
N GLN A 10 -6.69 13.07 -17.46
CA GLN A 10 -5.32 12.61 -17.23
C GLN A 10 -5.27 11.21 -16.59
N GLY A 11 -6.42 10.54 -16.42
CA GLY A 11 -6.51 9.20 -15.84
C GLY A 11 -7.61 9.08 -14.79
N THR A 12 -7.31 8.43 -13.67
CA THR A 12 -8.27 8.24 -12.57
C THR A 12 -7.73 8.92 -11.32
N GLN A 13 -8.52 9.83 -10.74
CA GLN A 13 -8.28 10.36 -9.41
C GLN A 13 -8.84 9.40 -8.37
N VAL A 14 -8.03 9.11 -7.35
CA VAL A 14 -8.38 8.24 -6.23
C VAL A 14 -8.42 9.08 -4.96
N GLU A 15 -9.58 9.18 -4.35
CA GLU A 15 -9.77 9.73 -3.00
C GLU A 15 -9.88 8.55 -2.03
N PHE A 16 -9.08 8.56 -0.97
CA PHE A 16 -9.08 7.51 0.04
C PHE A 16 -9.44 8.08 1.41
N GLU A 17 -10.41 7.46 2.06
CA GLU A 17 -10.79 7.76 3.43
C GLU A 17 -10.79 6.49 4.28
N HIS A 18 -10.07 6.52 5.37
CA HIS A 18 -10.26 5.58 6.46
C HIS A 18 -10.82 6.38 7.65
N SER A 19 -12.00 6.00 8.11
CA SER A 19 -12.71 6.63 9.22
C SER A 19 -12.82 5.65 10.39
N GLY A 20 -13.12 6.14 11.60
CA GLY A 20 -13.34 5.31 12.78
C GLY A 20 -12.09 4.80 13.50
N TYR A 21 -10.88 5.15 13.07
CA TYR A 21 -9.61 4.73 13.71
C TYR A 21 -8.78 5.91 14.24
N ARG A 22 -9.36 7.11 14.33
CA ARG A 22 -8.63 8.35 14.68
C ARG A 22 -7.91 8.27 16.03
N ASP A 23 -8.48 7.56 16.99
CA ASP A 23 -7.94 7.42 18.34
C ASP A 23 -7.12 6.14 18.53
N SER A 24 -6.89 5.39 17.44
CA SER A 24 -6.06 4.19 17.49
C SER A 24 -4.59 4.55 17.73
N PRO A 25 -3.85 3.81 18.58
CA PRO A 25 -2.40 3.97 18.73
C PRO A 25 -1.65 3.76 17.41
N CYS A 26 -2.23 3.05 16.44
CA CYS A 26 -1.62 2.85 15.14
C CYS A 26 -1.89 3.98 14.14
N LYS A 27 -2.62 5.05 14.50
CA LYS A 27 -3.06 6.11 13.56
C LYS A 27 -1.93 6.59 12.65
N GLU A 28 -0.77 6.93 13.22
CA GLU A 28 0.37 7.44 12.46
C GLU A 28 1.04 6.35 11.61
N ALA A 29 1.20 5.15 12.15
CA ALA A 29 1.75 4.01 11.40
C ALA A 29 0.85 3.63 10.21
N CYS A 30 -0.46 3.55 10.43
CA CYS A 30 -1.46 3.31 9.40
C CYS A 30 -1.49 4.45 8.38
N ALA A 31 -1.43 5.71 8.80
CA ALA A 31 -1.36 6.84 7.88
C ALA A 31 -0.12 6.76 6.97
N ARG A 32 1.05 6.38 7.52
CA ARG A 32 2.27 6.14 6.72
C ARG A 32 2.10 4.96 5.76
N GLY A 33 1.57 3.83 6.25
CA GLY A 33 1.31 2.65 5.42
C GLY A 33 0.37 2.96 4.26
N TRP A 34 -0.73 3.68 4.51
CA TRP A 34 -1.67 4.10 3.47
C TRP A 34 -1.04 5.07 2.47
N ARG A 35 -0.25 6.05 2.92
CA ARG A 35 0.48 6.95 2.01
C ARG A 35 1.43 6.18 1.08
N PHE A 36 2.19 5.22 1.61
CA PHE A 36 3.08 4.38 0.81
C PHE A 36 2.31 3.50 -0.17
N PHE A 37 1.27 2.80 0.31
CA PHE A 37 0.47 1.92 -0.52
C PHE A 37 -0.16 2.69 -1.69
N LEU A 38 -0.85 3.79 -1.41
CA LEU A 38 -1.56 4.58 -2.43
C LEU A 38 -0.60 5.33 -3.36
N GLY A 39 0.35 6.07 -2.78
CA GLY A 39 1.20 7.00 -3.53
C GLY A 39 2.31 6.31 -4.32
N SER A 40 2.69 5.09 -3.92
CA SER A 40 3.87 4.43 -4.47
C SER A 40 3.52 3.04 -5.02
N SER A 41 3.08 2.12 -4.15
CA SER A 41 2.94 0.70 -4.52
C SER A 41 1.78 0.46 -5.51
N LEU A 42 0.58 0.97 -5.19
CA LEU A 42 -0.61 0.84 -6.02
C LEU A 42 -0.47 1.60 -7.34
N LYS A 43 0.07 2.83 -7.29
CA LYS A 43 0.31 3.64 -8.48
C LYS A 43 1.22 2.90 -9.47
N ARG A 44 2.35 2.39 -8.99
CA ARG A 44 3.28 1.58 -9.81
C ARG A 44 2.59 0.33 -10.34
N TYR A 45 1.85 -0.40 -9.51
CA TYR A 45 1.14 -1.60 -9.93
C TYR A 45 0.16 -1.32 -11.08
N VAL A 46 -0.61 -0.24 -11.00
CA VAL A 46 -1.55 0.15 -12.05
C VAL A 46 -0.84 0.56 -13.34
N GLU A 47 0.34 1.19 -13.24
CA GLU A 47 1.09 1.67 -14.41
C GLU A 47 1.96 0.59 -15.08
N THR A 48 2.47 -0.37 -14.30
CA THR A 48 3.51 -1.31 -14.77
C THR A 48 3.17 -2.78 -14.55
N GLY A 49 2.11 -3.10 -13.82
CA GLY A 49 1.75 -4.47 -13.42
C GLY A 49 2.53 -5.01 -12.21
N GLU A 50 3.44 -4.22 -11.62
CA GLU A 50 4.29 -4.65 -10.50
C GLU A 50 4.20 -3.64 -9.34
N GLY A 51 3.74 -4.11 -8.18
CA GLY A 51 3.70 -3.30 -6.96
C GLY A 51 5.06 -3.24 -6.27
N MET A 52 5.09 -2.52 -5.15
CA MET A 52 6.17 -2.59 -4.17
C MET A 52 5.63 -3.27 -2.92
N PRO A 53 5.75 -4.60 -2.79
CA PRO A 53 5.64 -5.21 -1.47
C PRO A 53 6.67 -4.51 -0.58
N SER A 54 6.29 -4.13 0.64
CA SER A 54 7.23 -3.50 1.57
C SER A 54 8.40 -4.46 1.79
N VAL A 55 9.57 -4.12 1.26
CA VAL A 55 10.84 -4.64 1.78
C VAL A 55 10.93 -4.11 3.22
N ASP A 56 11.08 -5.01 4.18
CA ASP A 56 11.17 -4.77 5.63
C ASP A 56 9.87 -4.50 6.41
N MET A 57 8.91 -5.43 6.36
CA MET A 57 8.32 -5.93 7.62
C MET A 57 8.82 -7.35 7.87
N HIS A 58 10.14 -7.53 7.75
CA HIS A 58 10.79 -8.69 8.35
C HIS A 58 10.81 -8.44 9.85
N ASP A 59 10.02 -9.22 10.57
CA ASP A 59 10.32 -9.59 11.94
C ASP A 59 11.82 -9.91 12.04
N PRO A 60 12.57 -9.35 13.00
CA PRO A 60 13.97 -9.74 13.20
C PRO A 60 14.15 -11.23 13.60
N GLU A 61 13.08 -12.03 13.67
CA GLU A 61 13.09 -13.44 14.08
C GLU A 61 12.63 -14.46 13.03
N LEU A 62 12.45 -14.11 11.75
CA LEU A 62 12.16 -15.12 10.73
C LEU A 62 13.43 -15.48 9.94
N PRO A 63 14.03 -16.68 10.12
CA PRO A 63 15.18 -17.08 9.33
C PRO A 63 14.80 -17.20 7.85
N ASP A 64 15.71 -16.68 7.00
CA ASP A 64 15.64 -16.69 5.55
C ASP A 64 15.29 -18.09 5.02
N SER A 65 14.01 -18.29 4.71
CA SER A 65 13.57 -19.47 3.99
C SER A 65 13.64 -19.14 2.51
N GLY A 66 14.80 -19.38 1.93
CA GLY A 66 15.06 -19.26 0.49
C GLY A 66 13.99 -19.99 -0.32
N GLY A 67 12.98 -19.24 -0.77
CA GLY A 67 11.89 -19.69 -1.60
C GLY A 67 12.16 -19.33 -3.05
N ARG A 68 12.79 -20.23 -3.79
CA ARG A 68 12.92 -20.15 -5.25
C ARG A 68 11.53 -20.13 -5.88
N VAL A 69 11.15 -19.06 -6.57
CA VAL A 69 9.98 -19.04 -7.45
C VAL A 69 10.33 -19.89 -8.69
N PRO A 70 9.68 -21.04 -8.96
CA PRO A 70 9.83 -21.72 -10.23
C PRO A 70 9.05 -20.97 -11.32
N ARG A 71 9.63 -20.98 -12.52
CA ARG A 71 9.11 -20.39 -13.75
C ARG A 71 7.82 -21.04 -14.23
#